data_AF-A0A1K1QCS0-F1
#
_entry.id   AF-A0A1K1QCS0-F1
#
_cell.length_a   1.000
_cell.length_b   1.000
_cell.length_c   1.000
_cell.angle_alpha   90.00
_cell.angle_beta   90.00
_cell.angle_gamma   90.00
#
_symmetry.space_group_name_H-M   'P 1'
#
loop_
_entity.id
_entity.type
_entity.pdbx_description
1 polymer ?
#
loop_
_entity_poly.entity_id
_entity_poly.type
_entity_poly.pdbx_seq_one_letter_code
_entity_poly.pdbx_strand_id
1 'polypeptide(L)'
;MLKQRRTFTAEFKKQMVGLYENGKSRAAIVEEYDLTASALDRWIKQAQTTGSFSEKDNRSPEENELIALRKENQRLKMEVDILKQAALIMGRK
;
A
#
# COMPACT_ATOMS: atom_id res chain seq x y z
N MET A 1 6.08 18.81 -13.80
CA MET A 1 4.70 18.31 -14.01
C MET A 1 4.56 16.98 -13.27
N LEU A 2 3.47 16.76 -12.52
CA LEU A 2 3.24 15.46 -11.86
C LEU A 2 2.94 14.39 -12.93
N LYS A 3 3.77 13.36 -13.03
CA LYS A 3 3.52 12.22 -13.93
C LYS A 3 2.32 11.44 -13.39
N GLN A 4 1.29 11.28 -14.21
CA GLN A 4 0.08 10.55 -13.82
C GLN A 4 0.43 9.10 -13.49
N ARG A 5 -0.06 8.61 -12.34
CA ARG A 5 0.19 7.23 -11.89
C ARG A 5 -0.50 6.25 -12.83
N ARG A 6 0.29 5.38 -13.46
CA ARG A 6 -0.22 4.25 -14.25
C ARG A 6 -0.75 3.17 -13.30
N THR A 7 -1.92 2.63 -13.61
CA THR A 7 -2.54 1.52 -12.87
C THR A 7 -2.56 0.28 -13.76
N PHE A 8 -2.10 -0.85 -13.22
CA PHE A 8 -2.06 -2.13 -13.92
C PHE A 8 -2.96 -3.15 -13.23
N THR A 9 -3.65 -3.98 -14.01
CA THR A 9 -4.51 -5.05 -13.50
C THR A 9 -3.67 -6.16 -12.86
N ALA A 10 -4.26 -6.93 -11.95
CA ALA A 10 -3.57 -8.04 -11.29
C ALA A 10 -3.13 -9.12 -12.30
N GLU A 11 -3.96 -9.40 -13.31
CA GLU A 11 -3.63 -10.35 -14.38
C GLU A 11 -2.42 -9.90 -15.20
N PHE A 12 -2.35 -8.61 -15.54
CA PHE A 12 -1.20 -8.06 -16.26
C PHE A 12 0.09 -8.23 -15.45
N LYS A 13 0.05 -7.88 -14.15
CA LYS A 13 1.21 -8.05 -13.26
C LYS A 13 1.64 -9.51 -13.17
N LYS A 14 0.68 -10.44 -13.08
CA LYS A 14 0.94 -11.88 -13.06
C LYS A 14 1.64 -12.35 -14.32
N GLN A 15 1.21 -11.88 -15.49
CA GLN A 15 1.86 -12.20 -16.77
C GLN A 15 3.31 -11.70 -16.81
N MET A 16 3.57 -10.46 -16.36
CA MET A 16 4.94 -9.91 -16.33
C MET A 16 5.87 -10.70 -15.41
N VAL A 17 5.39 -11.07 -14.22
CA VAL A 17 6.17 -11.93 -13.31
C VAL A 17 6.39 -13.31 -13.93
N GLY A 18 5.36 -13.90 -14.54
CA GLY A 18 5.48 -15.18 -15.22
C GLY A 18 6.51 -15.16 -16.37
N LEU A 19 6.60 -14.08 -17.14
CA LEU A 19 7.65 -13.91 -18.16
C LEU A 19 9.05 -13.92 -17.55
N TYR A 20 9.23 -13.25 -16.40
CA TYR A 20 10.48 -13.25 -15.67
C TYR A 20 10.83 -14.65 -15.12
N GLU A 21 9.85 -15.36 -14.55
CA GLU A 21 10.04 -16.73 -14.05
C GLU A 21 10.36 -17.74 -15.17
N ASN A 22 9.86 -17.50 -16.39
CA ASN A 22 10.21 -18.26 -17.59
C ASN A 22 11.58 -17.88 -18.20
N GLY A 23 12.39 -17.07 -17.49
CA GLY A 23 13.78 -16.77 -17.86
C GLY A 23 13.98 -15.52 -18.70
N LYS A 24 12.93 -14.73 -18.98
CA LYS A 24 13.09 -13.44 -19.67
C LYS A 24 13.75 -12.43 -18.74
N SER A 25 14.73 -11.69 -19.26
CA SER A 25 15.49 -10.74 -18.44
C SER A 25 14.61 -9.56 -17.99
N ARG A 26 14.89 -9.02 -16.79
CA ARG A 26 14.19 -7.84 -16.27
C ARG A 26 14.27 -6.67 -17.25
N ALA A 27 15.44 -6.42 -17.82
CA ALA A 27 15.67 -5.32 -18.75
C ALA A 27 14.79 -5.44 -20.00
N ALA A 28 14.71 -6.65 -20.60
CA ALA A 28 13.87 -6.88 -21.77
C ALA A 28 12.38 -6.67 -21.47
N ILE A 29 11.89 -7.12 -20.31
CA ILE A 29 10.49 -6.89 -19.91
C ILE A 29 10.21 -5.41 -19.67
N VAL A 30 11.15 -4.70 -19.05
CA VAL A 30 11.02 -3.26 -18.77
C VAL A 30 10.95 -2.44 -20.06
N GLU A 31 11.81 -2.74 -21.04
CA GLU A 31 11.80 -2.05 -22.33
C GLU A 31 10.57 -2.41 -23.18
N GLU A 32 10.24 -3.69 -23.31
CA GLU A 32 9.17 -4.16 -24.21
C GLU A 32 7.77 -3.71 -23.76
N TYR A 33 7.54 -3.61 -22.45
CA TYR A 33 6.23 -3.26 -21.89
C TYR A 33 6.18 -1.83 -21.33
N ASP A 34 7.20 -0.99 -21.60
CA ASP A 34 7.33 0.39 -21.09
C ASP A 34 7.05 0.48 -19.58
N LEU A 35 7.67 -0.45 -18.83
CA LEU A 35 7.59 -0.51 -17.38
C LEU A 35 8.74 0.26 -16.75
N THR A 36 8.66 0.48 -15.44
CA THR A 36 9.82 0.91 -14.67
C THR A 36 10.41 -0.30 -13.97
N ALA A 37 11.74 -0.41 -13.90
CA ALA A 37 12.41 -1.52 -13.22
C ALA A 37 11.87 -1.71 -11.79
N SER A 38 11.69 -0.60 -11.05
CA SER A 38 11.14 -0.62 -9.70
C SER A 38 9.72 -1.19 -9.60
N ALA A 39 8.88 -1.00 -10.63
CA ALA A 39 7.54 -1.58 -10.64
C ALA A 39 7.60 -3.10 -10.83
N LEU A 40 8.45 -3.58 -11.75
CA LEU A 40 8.62 -5.00 -12.00
C LEU A 40 9.23 -5.73 -10.79
N ASP A 41 10.29 -5.18 -10.19
CA ASP A 41 10.91 -5.75 -8.98
C ASP A 41 9.91 -5.82 -7.82
N ARG A 42 9.06 -4.78 -7.67
CA ARG A 42 7.99 -4.79 -6.68
C ARG A 42 7.02 -5.94 -6.92
N TRP A 43 6.58 -6.15 -8.16
CA TRP A 43 5.63 -7.23 -8.48
C TRP A 43 6.24 -8.62 -8.29
N ILE A 44 7.50 -8.81 -8.66
CA ILE A 44 8.22 -10.08 -8.42
C ILE A 44 8.26 -10.36 -6.92
N LYS A 45 8.63 -9.37 -6.10
CA LYS A 45 8.66 -9.53 -4.64
C LYS A 45 7.28 -9.88 -4.08
N GLN A 46 6.24 -9.15 -4.50
CA GLN A 46 4.86 -9.39 -4.06
C GLN A 46 4.36 -10.79 -4.43
N ALA A 47 4.67 -11.25 -5.65
CA ALA A 47 4.31 -12.58 -6.10
C ALA A 47 5.01 -13.67 -5.27
N GLN A 48 6.30 -13.49 -4.95
CA GLN A 48 7.06 -14.45 -4.14
C GLN A 48 6.66 -14.46 -2.66
N THR A 49 6.25 -13.33 -2.08
CA THR A 49 5.93 -13.24 -0.65
C THR A 49 4.51 -13.70 -0.35
N THR A 50 3.51 -13.21 -1.07
CA THR A 50 2.09 -13.40 -0.73
C THR A 50 1.23 -13.91 -1.87
N GLY A 51 1.76 -13.91 -3.10
CA GLY A 51 0.98 -14.20 -4.30
C GLY A 51 -0.06 -13.12 -4.65
N SER A 52 -0.14 -12.03 -3.87
CA SER A 52 -1.05 -10.91 -4.11
C SER A 52 -0.30 -9.63 -4.48
N PHE A 53 -0.74 -8.98 -5.57
CA PHE A 53 -0.22 -7.68 -5.99
C PHE A 53 -0.85 -6.49 -5.25
N SER A 54 -1.72 -6.75 -4.26
CA SER A 54 -2.32 -5.72 -3.41
C SER A 54 -1.40 -5.43 -2.23
N GLU A 55 -1.16 -4.14 -1.96
CA GLU A 55 -0.28 -3.71 -0.87
C GLU A 55 -0.82 -4.07 0.51
N LYS A 56 -2.15 -4.24 0.65
CA LYS A 56 -2.76 -4.61 1.92
C LYS A 56 -2.41 -6.04 2.31
N ASP A 57 -2.35 -6.94 1.33
CA ASP A 57 -2.05 -8.35 1.54
C ASP A 57 -0.58 -8.62 1.84
N ASN A 58 0.30 -7.63 1.58
CA ASN A 58 1.74 -7.70 1.82
C ASN A 58 2.18 -7.09 3.16
N ARG A 59 1.23 -6.65 4.00
CA ARG A 59 1.54 -6.13 5.35
C ARG A 59 1.65 -7.29 6.33
N SER A 60 2.64 -7.22 7.22
CA SER A 60 2.71 -8.15 8.34
C SER A 60 1.49 -7.96 9.28
N PRO A 61 1.15 -8.97 10.10
CA PRO A 61 0.12 -8.82 11.13
C PRO A 61 0.42 -7.63 12.06
N GLU A 62 1.69 -7.43 12.42
CA GLU A 62 2.17 -6.33 13.26
C GLU A 62 1.96 -4.97 12.60
N GLU A 63 2.21 -4.84 11.29
CA GLU A 63 1.97 -3.61 10.54
C GLU A 63 0.47 -3.27 10.49
N ASN A 64 -0.39 -4.28 10.33
CA ASN A 64 -1.84 -4.09 10.33
C ASN A 64 -2.35 -3.66 11.72
N GLU A 65 -1.84 -4.28 12.79
CA GLU A 65 -2.15 -3.89 14.16
C GLU A 65 -1.69 -2.46 14.45
N LEU A 66 -0.47 -2.08 14.04
CA LEU A 66 0.03 -0.72 14.19
C LEU A 66 -0.86 0.31 13.48
N ILE A 67 -1.36 0.00 12.29
CA ILE A 67 -2.30 0.86 11.56
C ILE A 67 -3.63 0.98 12.33
N ALA A 68 -4.15 -0.12 12.86
CA ALA A 68 -5.38 -0.11 13.64
C ALA A 68 -5.22 0.72 14.92
N LEU A 69 -4.15 0.51 15.67
CA LEU A 69 -3.82 1.26 16.89
C LEU A 69 -3.66 2.76 16.62
N ARG A 70 -3.03 3.15 15.51
CA ARG A 70 -2.90 4.57 15.13
C ARG A 70 -4.25 5.22 14.85
N LYS A 71 -5.15 4.52 14.16
CA LYS A 71 -6.52 5.01 13.91
C LYS A 71 -7.31 5.15 15.21
N GLU A 72 -7.22 4.15 16.08
CA GLU A 72 -7.86 4.16 17.39
C GLU A 72 -7.35 5.32 18.25
N ASN A 73 -6.02 5.51 18.30
CA ASN A 73 -5.41 6.61 19.03
C ASN A 73 -5.87 7.98 18.51
N GLN A 74 -6.00 8.12 17.18
CA GLN A 74 -6.53 9.34 16.57
C GLN A 74 -7.99 9.58 16.97
N ARG A 75 -8.85 8.55 16.93
CA ARG A 75 -10.24 8.64 17.37
C ARG A 75 -10.33 9.07 18.84
N LEU A 76 -9.59 8.40 19.72
CA LEU A 76 -9.56 8.71 21.14
C LEU A 76 -9.08 10.15 21.42
N LYS A 77 -8.07 10.64 20.67
CA LYS A 77 -7.62 12.03 20.78
C LYS A 77 -8.73 13.02 20.40
N MET A 78 -9.50 12.71 19.36
CA MET A 78 -10.65 13.53 18.96
C MET A 78 -11.76 13.50 20.01
N GLU A 79 -12.08 12.32 20.57
CA GLU A 79 -13.06 12.20 21.66
C GLU A 79 -12.64 13.01 22.90
N VAL A 80 -11.37 12.92 23.29
CA VAL A 80 -10.82 13.71 24.40
C VAL A 80 -10.91 15.21 24.10
N ASP A 81 -10.63 15.65 22.87
CA ASP A 81 -10.75 17.05 22.48
C ASP A 81 -12.20 17.54 22.60
N ILE A 82 -13.16 16.77 22.07
CA ILE A 82 -14.60 17.07 22.16
C ILE A 82 -15.03 17.18 23.63
N LEU A 83 -14.61 16.24 24.48
CA LEU A 83 -14.92 16.25 25.91
C LEU A 83 -14.33 17.47 26.62
N LYS A 84 -13.09 17.87 26.27
CA LYS A 84 -12.47 19.09 26.79
C LYS A 84 -13.25 20.34 26.38
N GLN A 85 -13.66 20.44 25.11
CA GLN A 85 -14.48 21.55 24.63
C GLN A 85 -15.83 21.61 25.36
N ALA A 86 -16.49 20.47 25.54
CA ALA A 86 -17.75 20.39 26.29
C ALA A 86 -17.58 20.82 27.76
N ALA A 87 -16.52 20.39 28.43
CA ALA A 87 -16.22 20.79 29.81
C ALA A 87 -15.98 22.31 29.94
N LEU A 88 -15.27 22.92 28.99
CA LEU A 88 -15.06 24.37 28.95
C LEU A 88 -16.37 25.15 28.75
N ILE A 89 -17.30 24.63 27.94
CA ILE A 89 -18.61 25.24 27.75
C ILE A 89 -19.45 25.11 29.03
N MET A 90 -19.47 23.94 29.66
CA MET A 90 -20.25 23.70 30.88
C MET A 90 -19.73 24.47 32.10
N GLY A 91 -18.41 24.64 32.24
CA GLY A 91 -17.80 25.37 33.36
C GLY A 91 -17.87 26.89 33.26
N ARG A 92 -18.43 27.45 32.19
CA ARG A 92 -18.66 28.90 32.00
C ARG A 92 -20.07 29.35 32.39
N LYS A 93 -20.89 28.46 32.94
CA LYS A 93 -22.22 28.74 33.49
C LYS A 93 -22.16 28.78 35.00
#